data_AF-A0A5N7IIH7-F1
#
_entry.id   AF-A0A5N7IIH7-F1
#
_cell.length_a   1.000
_cell.length_b   1.000
_cell.length_c   1.000
_cell.angle_alpha   90.00
_cell.angle_beta   90.00
_cell.angle_gamma   90.00
#
_symmetry.space_group_name_H-M   'P 1'
#
loop_
_entity.id
_entity.type
_entity.pdbx_description
1 polymer ?
#
loop_
_entity_poly.entity_id
_entity_poly.type
_entity_poly.pdbx_seq_one_letter_code
_entity_poly.pdbx_strand_id
1 'polypeptide(L)'
;MNNTYAKVIIKGSPISKSNFKLFNTNGRAILPYNSGKYHDRYALYEEEIAYQCRSQNPSIFLTESLIAVLKVYYKSIKRHPDTNNITKSIFDGIEKSGLIVNDAQVTRLIIEEFYDAENPRFELELFGESIYAMKYSIVEREEKNPPINYDPPSNKKNTIGSKLNKPKSGIIKNSTSNSICEICGKVVPKDECISANKGKASLCKHCFKKLF
;
A
#
# COMPACT_ATOMS: atom_id res chain seq x y z
N MET A 1 -0.83 36.31 20.99
CA MET A 1 -0.28 34.97 21.25
C MET A 1 -0.08 34.31 19.89
N ASN A 2 1.15 33.92 19.55
CA ASN A 2 1.36 33.14 18.31
C ASN A 2 0.61 31.82 18.48
N ASN A 3 -0.30 31.52 17.55
CA ASN A 3 -1.01 30.26 17.57
C ASN A 3 -0.05 29.18 17.06
N THR A 4 0.50 28.39 17.98
CA THR A 4 1.50 27.33 17.69
C THR A 4 0.85 25.96 17.51
N TYR A 5 -0.45 25.95 17.25
CA TYR A 5 -1.24 24.75 17.06
C TYR A 5 -2.12 24.90 15.82
N ALA A 6 -2.23 23.83 15.04
CA ALA A 6 -3.16 23.72 13.94
C ALA A 6 -3.77 22.33 13.86
N LYS A 7 -5.04 22.25 13.48
CA LYS A 7 -5.74 20.98 13.22
C LYS A 7 -6.35 21.01 11.83
N VAL A 8 -6.11 19.96 11.07
CA VAL A 8 -6.58 19.79 9.70
C VAL A 8 -7.34 18.48 9.61
N ILE A 9 -8.57 18.54 9.07
CA ILE A 9 -9.41 17.36 8.83
C ILE A 9 -9.75 17.30 7.36
N ILE A 10 -9.33 16.24 6.67
CA ILE A 10 -9.62 16.03 5.25
C ILE A 10 -10.48 14.79 5.11
N LYS A 11 -11.61 14.94 4.43
CA LYS A 11 -12.53 13.84 4.14
C LYS A 11 -11.98 12.97 3.01
N GLY A 12 -12.35 11.69 3.01
CA GLY A 12 -11.88 10.71 2.05
C GLY A 12 -10.67 9.93 2.54
N SER A 13 -10.42 8.78 1.91
CA SER A 13 -9.23 7.98 2.21
C SER A 13 -7.99 8.63 1.62
N PRO A 14 -6.89 8.75 2.39
CA PRO A 14 -5.67 9.34 1.90
C PRO A 14 -5.06 8.52 0.77
N ILE A 15 -4.41 9.21 -0.18
CA ILE A 15 -3.81 8.58 -1.36
C ILE A 15 -2.30 8.50 -1.17
N SER A 16 -1.71 7.32 -1.34
CA SER A 16 -0.25 7.17 -1.30
C SER A 16 0.40 7.61 -2.60
N LYS A 17 1.40 8.49 -2.48
CA LYS A 17 2.23 8.93 -3.61
C LYS A 17 3.45 8.01 -3.71
N SER A 18 3.54 7.24 -4.78
CA SER A 18 4.82 6.61 -5.14
C SER A 18 5.68 7.66 -5.82
N ASN A 19 6.98 7.73 -5.47
CA ASN A 19 7.95 8.64 -6.10
C ASN A 19 8.25 8.22 -7.56
N PHE A 20 7.24 8.14 -8.41
CA PHE A 20 7.43 7.85 -9.82
C PHE A 20 7.91 9.13 -10.51
N LYS A 21 9.22 9.26 -10.65
CA LYS A 21 9.86 10.33 -11.43
C LYS A 21 10.11 9.78 -12.84
N LEU A 22 9.52 10.42 -13.85
CA LEU A 22 9.94 10.20 -15.23
C LEU A 22 11.24 10.98 -15.43
N PHE A 23 12.24 10.39 -16.07
CA PHE A 23 13.48 11.10 -16.41
C PHE A 23 13.45 11.44 -17.89
N ASN A 24 13.81 12.67 -18.25
CA ASN A 24 14.05 12.99 -19.65
C ASN A 24 15.36 12.39 -20.14
N THR A 25 15.63 12.54 -21.44
CA THR A 25 16.89 12.11 -22.08
C THR A 25 18.15 12.71 -21.44
N ASN A 26 18.02 13.81 -20.69
CA ASN A 26 19.10 14.49 -19.99
C ASN A 26 19.18 14.12 -18.49
N GLY A 27 18.44 13.10 -18.05
CA GLY A 27 18.44 12.62 -16.67
C GLY A 27 17.75 13.55 -15.67
N ARG A 28 17.06 14.60 -16.12
CA ARG A 28 16.24 15.45 -15.23
C ARG A 28 14.91 14.76 -14.95
N ALA A 29 14.55 14.69 -13.68
CA ALA A 29 13.24 14.25 -13.25
C ALA A 29 12.17 15.26 -13.72
N ILE A 30 11.20 14.77 -14.48
CA ILE A 30 10.01 15.48 -14.92
C ILE A 30 8.81 14.85 -14.21
N LEU A 31 7.98 15.69 -13.61
CA LEU A 31 6.66 15.29 -13.12
C LEU A 31 5.70 15.25 -14.32
N PRO A 32 4.94 14.15 -14.54
CA PRO A 32 3.97 14.09 -15.64
C PRO A 32 2.98 15.27 -15.53
N TYR A 33 2.83 16.00 -16.64
CA TYR A 33 1.98 17.20 -16.71
C TYR A 33 0.49 16.83 -16.74
N ASN A 34 -0.33 17.80 -16.31
CA ASN A 34 -1.79 17.75 -16.20
C ASN A 34 -2.42 17.31 -17.54
N SER A 35 -2.66 16.00 -17.70
CA SER A 35 -2.99 15.36 -18.98
C SER A 35 -4.36 14.66 -18.96
N GLY A 36 -5.12 14.84 -17.89
CA GLY A 36 -6.33 14.08 -17.57
C GLY A 36 -6.06 12.63 -17.15
N LYS A 37 -4.81 12.28 -16.79
CA LYS A 37 -4.38 10.89 -16.51
C LYS A 37 -4.30 10.61 -15.01
N TYR A 38 -4.16 9.34 -14.66
CA TYR A 38 -4.07 8.83 -13.27
C TYR A 38 -3.14 9.63 -12.34
N HIS A 39 -2.06 10.20 -12.88
CA HIS A 39 -1.06 10.98 -12.15
C HIS A 39 -1.56 12.34 -11.65
N ASP A 40 -2.58 12.92 -12.30
CA ASP A 40 -3.12 14.24 -11.95
C ASP A 40 -3.89 14.21 -10.62
N ARG A 41 -4.30 13.01 -10.19
CA ARG A 41 -5.01 12.80 -8.92
C ARG A 41 -4.15 13.18 -7.71
N TYR A 42 -2.83 13.14 -7.82
CA TYR A 42 -1.94 13.60 -6.74
C TYR A 42 -1.96 15.12 -6.62
N ALA A 43 -1.85 15.83 -7.75
CA ALA A 43 -1.90 17.29 -7.75
C ALA A 43 -3.26 17.80 -7.26
N LEU A 44 -4.36 17.19 -7.70
CA LEU A 44 -5.71 17.52 -7.23
C LEU A 44 -5.88 17.24 -5.74
N TYR A 45 -5.34 16.12 -5.25
CA TYR A 45 -5.39 15.77 -3.83
C TYR A 45 -4.58 16.75 -2.96
N GLU A 46 -3.38 17.14 -3.41
CA GLU A 46 -2.56 18.16 -2.75
C GLU A 46 -3.26 19.53 -2.72
N GLU A 47 -3.94 19.92 -3.81
CA GLU A 47 -4.75 21.14 -3.86
C GLU A 47 -5.96 21.07 -2.92
N GLU A 48 -6.63 19.92 -2.84
CA GLU A 48 -7.76 19.71 -1.92
C GLU A 48 -7.31 19.85 -0.46
N ILE A 49 -6.19 19.22 -0.10
CA ILE A 49 -5.58 19.40 1.22
C ILE A 49 -5.28 20.88 1.45
N ALA A 50 -4.60 21.54 0.50
CA ALA A 50 -4.20 22.93 0.65
C ALA A 50 -5.39 23.88 0.81
N TYR A 51 -6.48 23.65 0.08
CA TYR A 51 -7.72 24.40 0.21
C TYR A 51 -8.36 24.21 1.60
N GLN A 52 -8.52 22.96 2.04
CA GLN A 52 -9.13 22.66 3.33
C GLN A 52 -8.29 23.18 4.51
N CYS A 53 -6.96 23.08 4.44
CA CYS A 53 -6.05 23.67 5.42
C CYS A 53 -6.31 25.17 5.60
N ARG A 54 -6.30 25.93 4.49
CA ARG A 54 -6.53 27.38 4.52
C ARG A 54 -7.93 27.74 5.01
N SER A 55 -8.92 26.93 4.66
CA SER A 55 -10.31 27.14 5.10
C SER A 55 -10.49 26.88 6.60
N GLN A 56 -9.80 25.88 7.16
CA GLN A 56 -9.94 25.48 8.58
C GLN A 56 -9.03 26.29 9.50
N ASN A 57 -7.87 26.74 9.00
CA ASN A 57 -6.84 27.45 9.76
C ASN A 57 -6.50 28.78 9.08
N PRO A 58 -7.47 29.71 8.95
CA PRO A 58 -7.22 30.98 8.29
C PRO A 58 -6.16 31.78 9.07
N SER A 59 -5.18 32.32 8.35
CA SER A 59 -4.13 33.18 8.90
C SER A 59 -3.18 32.50 9.91
N ILE A 60 -3.16 31.16 9.98
CA ILE A 60 -2.17 30.42 10.77
C ILE A 60 -0.97 30.08 9.87
N PHE A 61 0.23 30.42 10.34
CA PHE A 61 1.48 30.08 9.69
C PHE A 61 2.51 29.67 10.74
N LEU A 62 2.90 28.40 10.72
CA LEU A 62 3.81 27.80 11.69
C LEU A 62 5.24 27.79 11.13
N THR A 63 6.16 28.45 11.84
CA THR A 63 7.55 28.64 11.40
C THR A 63 8.59 27.87 12.23
N GLU A 64 8.21 27.38 13.41
CA GLU A 64 9.08 26.61 14.30
C GLU A 64 9.05 25.09 13.99
N SER A 65 9.82 24.31 14.73
CA SER A 65 9.77 22.84 14.71
C SER A 65 8.45 22.31 15.26
N LEU A 66 7.94 21.24 14.66
CA LEU A 66 6.59 20.74 14.87
C LEU A 66 6.58 19.26 15.26
N ILE A 67 5.67 18.97 16.18
CA ILE A 67 5.20 17.62 16.49
C ILE A 67 3.92 17.39 15.71
N ALA A 68 3.88 16.31 14.93
CA ALA A 68 2.72 15.90 14.15
C ALA A 68 2.06 14.66 14.74
N VAL A 69 0.73 14.72 14.90
CA VAL A 69 -0.11 13.57 15.23
C VAL A 69 -1.08 13.36 14.07
N LEU A 70 -0.88 12.27 13.33
CA LEU A 70 -1.67 11.92 12.16
C LEU A 70 -2.58 10.73 12.49
N LYS A 71 -3.89 10.97 12.54
CA LYS A 71 -4.91 9.93 12.69
C LYS A 71 -5.54 9.64 11.34
N VAL A 72 -5.56 8.38 10.95
CA VAL A 72 -6.06 7.97 9.63
C VAL A 72 -7.22 7.02 9.81
N TYR A 73 -8.35 7.35 9.20
CA TYR A 73 -9.58 6.57 9.25
C TYR A 73 -9.83 5.93 7.89
N TYR A 74 -9.54 4.63 7.78
CA TYR A 74 -9.72 3.87 6.55
C TYR A 74 -11.12 3.29 6.43
N LYS A 75 -11.62 3.24 5.20
CA LYS A 75 -12.93 2.64 4.89
C LYS A 75 -12.95 1.11 5.06
N SER A 76 -11.82 0.44 4.88
CA SER A 76 -11.74 -1.02 4.90
C SER A 76 -10.45 -1.51 5.54
N ILE A 77 -10.57 -2.52 6.39
CA ILE A 77 -9.45 -3.24 7.02
C ILE A 77 -8.64 -4.04 6.00
N LYS A 78 -9.28 -4.55 4.94
CA LYS A 78 -8.63 -5.50 4.01
C LYS A 78 -7.78 -4.85 2.94
N ARG A 79 -8.13 -3.62 2.53
CA ARG A 79 -7.47 -2.90 1.44
C ARG A 79 -7.47 -1.41 1.74
N HIS A 80 -6.33 -0.93 2.18
CA HIS A 80 -6.00 0.48 2.27
C HIS A 80 -4.54 0.67 1.81
N PRO A 81 -4.16 1.88 1.36
CA PRO A 81 -2.77 2.17 1.09
C PRO A 81 -1.95 2.07 2.37
N ASP A 82 -0.66 1.77 2.24
CA ASP A 82 0.24 1.71 3.38
C ASP A 82 0.29 3.07 4.08
N THR A 83 0.01 3.06 5.38
CA THR A 83 -0.13 4.25 6.23
C THR A 83 1.17 5.04 6.33
N ASN A 84 2.32 4.37 6.19
CA ASN A 84 3.61 5.05 6.14
C ASN A 84 3.82 5.84 4.84
N ASN A 85 3.23 5.38 3.73
CA ASN A 85 3.44 5.97 2.39
C ASN A 85 2.55 7.19 2.11
N ILE A 86 1.45 7.36 2.85
CA ILE A 86 0.54 8.50 2.69
C ILE A 86 1.08 9.79 3.32
N THR A 87 2.04 9.69 4.24
CA THR A 87 2.61 10.85 4.94
C THR A 87 3.18 11.87 3.98
N LYS A 88 3.89 11.40 2.96
CA LYS A 88 4.51 12.25 1.94
C LYS A 88 3.48 13.11 1.19
N SER A 89 2.41 12.50 0.69
CA SER A 89 1.38 13.24 -0.05
C SER A 89 0.59 14.20 0.85
N ILE A 90 0.39 13.83 2.13
CA ILE A 90 -0.25 14.72 3.09
C ILE A 90 0.63 15.95 3.32
N PHE A 91 1.89 15.78 3.71
CA PHE A 91 2.79 16.90 4.02
C PHE A 91 3.10 17.77 2.79
N ASP A 92 3.23 17.19 1.59
CA ASP A 92 3.31 17.96 0.33
C ASP A 92 2.11 18.92 0.21
N GLY A 93 0.89 18.45 0.51
CA GLY A 93 -0.33 19.27 0.51
C GLY A 93 -0.38 20.31 1.63
N ILE A 94 0.09 19.99 2.83
CA ILE A 94 0.17 20.92 3.96
C ILE A 94 1.19 22.05 3.66
N GLU A 95 2.37 21.73 3.14
CA GLU A 95 3.38 22.71 2.72
C GLU A 95 2.82 23.64 1.65
N LYS A 96 2.16 23.07 0.63
CA LYS A 96 1.49 23.83 -0.43
C LYS A 96 0.39 24.76 0.08
N SER A 97 -0.24 24.43 1.20
CA SER A 97 -1.25 25.28 1.84
C SER A 97 -0.67 26.58 2.41
N GLY A 98 0.65 26.60 2.68
CA GLY A 98 1.32 27.66 3.41
C GLY A 98 1.00 27.64 4.91
N LEU A 99 0.51 26.53 5.47
CA LEU A 99 0.34 26.36 6.93
C LEU A 99 1.69 26.15 7.63
N ILE A 100 2.62 25.49 6.94
CA ILE A 100 4.01 25.27 7.36
C ILE A 100 4.95 25.78 6.25
N VAL A 101 6.17 26.13 6.61
CA VAL A 101 7.25 26.51 5.69
C VAL A 101 7.71 25.32 4.86
N ASN A 102 7.94 24.17 5.50
CA ASN A 102 8.47 22.96 4.85
C ASN A 102 8.22 21.70 5.70
N ASP A 103 8.09 20.54 5.05
CA ASP A 103 7.94 19.24 5.72
C ASP A 103 9.08 18.91 6.71
N ALA A 104 10.29 19.44 6.51
CA ALA A 104 11.42 19.30 7.44
C ALA A 104 11.19 19.93 8.83
N GLN A 105 10.18 20.79 8.99
CA GLN A 105 9.79 21.27 10.32
C GLN A 105 9.22 20.16 11.20
N VAL A 106 8.68 19.08 10.63
CA VAL A 106 8.09 17.98 11.37
C VAL A 106 9.21 17.08 11.91
N THR A 107 9.63 17.32 13.15
CA THR A 107 10.71 16.58 13.81
C THR A 107 10.22 15.31 14.51
N ARG A 108 8.92 15.24 14.83
CA ARG A 108 8.27 14.09 15.45
C ARG A 108 6.95 13.80 14.75
N LEU A 109 6.73 12.54 14.39
CA LEU A 109 5.49 12.10 13.75
C LEU A 109 4.97 10.83 14.44
N ILE A 110 3.74 10.88 14.93
CA ILE A 110 2.96 9.70 15.33
C ILE A 110 1.87 9.48 14.31
N ILE A 111 1.72 8.22 13.90
CA ILE A 111 0.67 7.79 12.98
C ILE A 111 -0.21 6.79 13.70
N GLU A 112 -1.49 7.08 13.77
CA GLU A 112 -2.51 6.19 14.34
C GLU A 112 -3.47 5.76 13.25
N GLU A 113 -3.72 4.46 13.20
CA GLU A 113 -4.60 3.84 12.22
C GLU A 113 -5.93 3.45 12.87
N PHE A 114 -7.02 3.87 12.24
CA PHE A 114 -8.39 3.58 12.63
C PHE A 114 -9.21 3.14 11.42
N TYR A 115 -10.37 2.55 11.67
CA TYR A 115 -11.30 2.11 10.63
C TYR A 115 -12.66 2.79 10.83
N ASP A 116 -13.12 3.49 9.80
CA ASP A 116 -14.41 4.16 9.74
C ASP A 116 -14.97 4.00 8.31
N ALA A 117 -15.92 3.08 8.16
CA ALA A 117 -16.50 2.74 6.86
C ALA A 117 -17.43 3.83 6.31
N GLU A 118 -18.01 4.62 7.21
CA GLU A 118 -18.99 5.66 6.88
C GLU A 118 -18.30 6.98 6.55
N ASN A 119 -17.31 7.37 7.35
CA ASN A 119 -16.63 8.67 7.26
C ASN A 119 -15.11 8.52 7.21
N PRO A 120 -14.53 7.93 6.13
CA PRO A 120 -13.10 7.88 5.96
C PRO A 120 -12.53 9.29 5.87
N ARG A 121 -11.44 9.53 6.57
CA ARG A 121 -10.79 10.85 6.67
C ARG A 121 -9.37 10.69 7.21
N PHE A 122 -8.60 11.76 7.17
CA PHE A 122 -7.46 11.89 8.07
C PHE A 122 -7.58 13.16 8.91
N GLU A 123 -7.04 13.11 10.11
CA GLU A 123 -6.93 14.24 11.02
C GLU A 123 -5.44 14.43 11.32
N LEU A 124 -4.92 15.61 11.00
CA LEU A 124 -3.55 15.99 11.29
C LEU A 124 -3.57 17.12 12.31
N GLU A 125 -2.88 16.91 13.42
CA GLU A 125 -2.65 17.91 14.45
C GLU A 125 -1.16 18.27 14.45
N LEU A 126 -0.86 19.56 14.43
CA LEU A 126 0.49 20.12 14.44
C LEU A 126 0.67 20.96 15.70
N PHE A 127 1.75 20.71 16.44
CA PHE A 127 2.07 21.39 17.69
C PHE A 127 3.50 21.96 17.64
N GLY A 128 3.68 23.23 18.01
CA GLY A 128 4.99 23.86 18.13
C GLY A 128 5.82 23.29 19.27
N GLU A 129 7.05 22.85 18.99
CA GLU A 129 7.95 22.25 19.97
C GLU A 129 8.43 23.25 21.05
N SER A 130 8.29 24.56 20.85
CA SER A 130 8.59 25.55 21.89
C SER A 130 7.68 25.45 23.11
N ILE A 131 6.44 24.96 22.94
CA ILE A 131 5.41 24.93 23.99
C ILE A 131 4.99 23.49 24.31
N TYR A 132 5.00 22.61 23.31
CA TYR A 132 4.51 21.25 23.44
C TYR A 132 5.65 20.24 23.43
N ALA A 133 5.52 19.20 24.26
CA ALA A 133 6.44 18.08 24.29
C ALA A 133 5.67 16.76 24.28
N MET A 134 6.13 15.82 23.46
CA MET A 134 5.55 14.50 23.33
C MET A 134 6.30 13.49 24.19
N LYS A 135 5.59 12.80 25.08
CA LYS A 135 6.10 11.73 25.95
C LYS A 135 5.34 10.44 25.66
N TYR A 136 6.04 9.33 25.44
CA TYR A 136 5.44 8.01 25.28
C TYR A 136 6.20 6.96 26.11
N SER A 137 5.48 5.95 26.58
CA SER A 137 6.04 4.78 27.27
C SER A 137 5.43 3.51 26.69
N ILE A 138 6.25 2.47 26.55
CA ILE A 138 5.81 1.14 26.13
C ILE A 138 5.65 0.32 27.40
N VAL A 139 4.41 -0.09 27.69
CA VAL A 139 4.06 -0.87 28.88
C VAL A 139 3.45 -2.21 28.48
N GLU A 140 3.64 -3.22 29.31
CA GLU A 140 2.95 -4.49 29.16
C GLU A 140 1.46 -4.30 29.47
N ARG A 141 0.60 -4.93 28.66
CA ARG A 141 -0.85 -4.87 28.88
C ARG A 141 -1.24 -5.91 29.93
N GLU A 142 -2.10 -5.51 30.87
CA GLU A 142 -2.66 -6.41 31.88
C GLU A 142 -3.51 -7.51 31.22
N GLU A 143 -4.26 -7.16 30.17
CA GLU A 143 -5.05 -8.09 29.37
C GLU A 143 -4.44 -8.31 27.98
N LYS A 144 -4.31 -9.58 27.59
CA LYS A 144 -3.75 -9.98 26.30
C LYS A 144 -4.80 -9.84 25.20
N ASN A 145 -4.52 -8.97 24.23
CA ASN A 145 -5.30 -8.93 22.99
C ASN A 145 -4.96 -10.14 22.09
N PRO A 146 -5.93 -10.64 21.31
CA PRO A 146 -5.63 -11.66 20.32
C PRO A 146 -4.62 -11.12 19.29
N PRO A 147 -3.55 -11.88 18.98
CA PRO A 147 -2.56 -11.43 18.02
C PRO A 147 -3.14 -11.42 16.60
N ILE A 148 -2.82 -10.38 15.83
CA ILE A 148 -3.08 -10.33 14.39
C ILE A 148 -1.87 -10.92 13.68
N ASN A 149 -2.01 -12.12 13.11
CA ASN A 149 -0.96 -12.79 12.36
C ASN A 149 -1.00 -12.36 10.89
N TYR A 150 0.16 -11.99 10.34
CA TYR A 150 0.30 -11.63 8.94
C TYR A 150 0.88 -12.80 8.14
N ASP A 151 0.21 -13.18 7.05
CA ASP A 151 0.70 -14.19 6.12
C ASP A 151 1.57 -13.57 5.01
N PRO A 152 2.55 -14.33 4.47
CA PRO A 152 3.21 -13.95 3.24
C PRO A 152 2.20 -13.74 2.10
N PRO A 153 2.50 -12.83 1.14
CA PRO A 153 1.64 -12.61 0.00
C PRO A 153 1.37 -13.92 -0.75
N SER A 154 0.15 -14.09 -1.28
CA SER A 154 -0.32 -15.33 -1.91
C SER A 154 0.66 -15.94 -2.92
N ASN A 155 1.44 -15.10 -3.61
CA ASN A 155 2.43 -15.49 -4.62
C ASN A 155 3.71 -16.12 -4.03
N LYS A 156 3.95 -16.02 -2.72
CA LYS A 156 5.12 -16.57 -2.01
C LYS A 156 4.77 -17.63 -0.96
N LYS A 157 3.49 -18.03 -0.85
CA LYS A 157 3.04 -19.05 0.10
C LYS A 157 3.78 -20.39 -0.02
N ASN A 158 4.31 -20.71 -1.21
CA ASN A 158 5.04 -21.97 -1.44
C ASN A 158 6.55 -21.90 -1.10
N THR A 159 7.13 -20.71 -0.95
CA THR A 159 8.58 -20.52 -0.73
C THR A 159 8.96 -20.31 0.73
N ILE A 160 8.04 -19.80 1.54
CA ILE A 160 8.27 -19.51 2.96
C ILE A 160 7.40 -20.49 3.76
N GLY A 161 7.92 -21.70 4.02
CA GLY A 161 7.27 -22.68 4.89
C GLY A 161 7.34 -24.17 4.48
N SER A 162 7.86 -24.53 3.30
CA SER A 162 7.83 -25.93 2.82
C SER A 162 8.98 -26.84 3.32
N LYS A 163 9.70 -26.45 4.39
CA LYS A 163 10.71 -27.31 5.04
C LYS A 163 10.33 -27.71 6.45
N LEU A 164 9.11 -28.20 6.67
CA LEU A 164 8.77 -28.92 7.90
C LEU A 164 8.00 -30.19 7.53
N ASN A 165 8.74 -31.31 7.59
CA ASN A 165 8.29 -32.68 7.83
C ASN A 165 7.19 -33.26 6.92
N LYS A 166 7.61 -33.85 5.78
CA LYS A 166 6.93 -35.06 5.28
C LYS A 166 7.76 -36.28 5.69
N PRO A 167 7.19 -37.27 6.42
CA PRO A 167 7.87 -38.53 6.64
C PRO A 167 8.11 -39.20 5.27
N LYS A 168 9.36 -39.61 5.04
CA LYS A 168 9.74 -40.45 3.90
C LYS A 168 9.10 -41.83 4.09
N SER A 169 7.87 -42.04 3.63
CA SER A 169 7.39 -43.38 3.32
C SER A 169 7.79 -43.70 1.89
N GLY A 170 8.77 -44.59 1.75
CA GLY A 170 9.18 -45.13 0.47
C GLY A 170 8.07 -45.97 -0.12
N ILE A 171 7.67 -45.68 -1.36
CA ILE A 171 7.00 -46.63 -2.25
C ILE A 171 7.56 -46.41 -3.67
N ILE A 172 8.50 -47.28 -4.02
CA ILE A 172 8.62 -48.04 -5.27
C ILE A 172 8.22 -47.31 -6.56
N LYS A 173 9.24 -47.04 -7.38
CA LYS A 173 9.14 -46.73 -8.81
C LYS A 173 8.45 -47.89 -9.54
N ASN A 174 7.34 -47.60 -10.23
CA ASN A 174 6.99 -48.09 -11.58
C ASN A 174 5.49 -47.85 -11.86
N SER A 175 5.17 -46.84 -12.67
CA SER A 175 4.00 -46.90 -13.54
C SER A 175 4.20 -45.94 -14.71
N THR A 176 4.26 -46.50 -15.90
CA THR A 176 4.11 -45.80 -17.18
C THR A 176 2.74 -45.14 -17.19
N SER A 177 2.65 -43.91 -16.69
CA SER A 177 1.40 -43.17 -16.66
C SER A 177 1.12 -42.63 -18.06
N ASN A 178 0.40 -43.40 -18.85
CA ASN A 178 -0.12 -42.93 -20.13
C ASN A 178 -1.28 -41.95 -19.86
N SER A 179 -1.36 -40.87 -20.63
CA SER A 179 -2.43 -39.86 -20.55
C SER A 179 -3.26 -39.89 -21.83
N ILE A 180 -4.57 -39.67 -21.70
CA ILE A 180 -5.50 -39.69 -22.84
C ILE A 180 -5.63 -38.27 -23.39
N CYS A 181 -5.49 -38.12 -24.70
CA CYS A 181 -5.73 -36.84 -25.36
C CYS A 181 -7.24 -36.57 -25.48
N GLU A 182 -7.73 -35.44 -24.97
CA GLU A 182 -9.15 -35.08 -25.02
C GLU A 182 -9.69 -34.86 -26.45
N ILE A 183 -8.83 -34.49 -27.40
CA ILE A 183 -9.25 -34.18 -28.78
C ILE A 183 -9.38 -35.44 -29.65
N CYS A 184 -8.46 -36.41 -29.49
CA CYS A 184 -8.42 -37.59 -30.35
C CYS A 184 -8.69 -38.90 -29.62
N GLY A 185 -8.86 -38.88 -28.30
CA GLY A 185 -9.09 -40.08 -27.48
C GLY A 185 -7.90 -41.04 -27.41
N LYS A 186 -6.76 -40.72 -28.02
CA LYS A 186 -5.58 -41.61 -28.06
C LYS A 186 -4.83 -41.56 -26.73
N VAL A 187 -4.37 -42.74 -26.32
CA VAL A 187 -3.46 -42.95 -25.18
C VAL A 187 -2.06 -42.56 -25.63
N VAL A 188 -1.48 -41.55 -24.99
CA VAL A 188 -0.17 -40.97 -25.35
C VAL A 188 0.72 -40.96 -24.11
N PRO A 189 2.02 -41.29 -24.22
CA PRO A 189 2.96 -41.13 -23.11
C PRO A 189 3.03 -39.67 -22.66
N LYS A 190 3.17 -39.44 -21.34
CA LYS A 190 3.17 -38.08 -20.76
C LYS A 190 4.17 -37.12 -21.42
N ASP A 191 5.29 -37.61 -21.91
CA ASP A 191 6.35 -36.80 -22.56
C ASP A 191 5.91 -36.19 -23.91
N GLU A 192 4.82 -36.71 -24.48
CA GLU A 192 4.19 -36.20 -25.71
C GLU A 192 2.84 -35.52 -25.47
N CYS A 193 2.45 -35.36 -24.19
CA CYS A 193 1.25 -34.64 -23.79
C CYS A 193 1.57 -33.21 -23.31
N ILE A 194 0.75 -32.27 -23.75
CA ILE A 194 0.75 -30.86 -23.35
C ILE A 194 -0.49 -30.64 -22.48
N SER A 195 -0.31 -30.03 -21.32
CA SER A 195 -1.42 -29.69 -20.43
C SER A 195 -2.03 -28.34 -20.79
N ALA A 196 -3.35 -28.29 -21.00
CA ALA A 196 -4.13 -27.08 -21.22
C ALA A 196 -5.03 -26.78 -20.00
N ASN A 197 -5.60 -25.58 -19.93
CA ASN A 197 -6.55 -25.16 -18.87
C ASN A 197 -6.03 -25.36 -17.43
N LYS A 198 -4.84 -24.84 -17.11
CA LYS A 198 -4.22 -24.97 -15.78
C LYS A 198 -4.09 -26.44 -15.31
N GLY A 199 -3.84 -27.36 -16.24
CA GLY A 199 -3.66 -28.78 -15.94
C GLY A 199 -4.94 -29.61 -15.95
N LYS A 200 -6.09 -29.03 -16.34
CA LYS A 200 -7.36 -29.76 -16.40
C LYS A 200 -7.53 -30.61 -17.66
N ALA A 201 -6.82 -30.30 -18.73
CA ALA A 201 -6.94 -30.98 -20.03
C ALA A 201 -5.57 -31.47 -20.52
N SER A 202 -5.50 -32.68 -21.09
CA SER A 202 -4.31 -33.24 -21.73
C SER A 202 -4.48 -33.36 -23.24
N LEU A 203 -3.54 -32.79 -24.00
CA LEU A 203 -3.55 -32.76 -25.46
C LEU A 203 -2.27 -33.40 -26.01
N CYS A 204 -2.35 -34.19 -27.08
CA CYS A 204 -1.15 -34.69 -27.75
C CYS A 204 -0.52 -33.59 -28.63
N LYS A 205 0.80 -33.63 -28.83
CA LYS A 205 1.53 -32.67 -29.68
C LYS A 205 0.94 -32.55 -31.10
N HIS A 206 0.42 -33.64 -31.63
CA HIS A 206 -0.20 -33.65 -32.96
C HIS A 206 -1.53 -32.88 -33.01
N CYS A 207 -2.42 -33.07 -32.03
CA CYS A 207 -3.66 -32.31 -31.94
C CYS A 207 -3.40 -30.83 -31.61
N PHE A 208 -2.39 -30.55 -30.78
CA PHE A 208 -1.98 -29.17 -30.49
C PHE A 208 -1.51 -28.44 -31.75
N LYS A 209 -0.69 -29.08 -32.60
CA LYS A 209 -0.24 -28.48 -33.87
C LYS A 209 -1.36 -28.25 -34.89
N LYS A 210 -2.51 -28.93 -34.77
CA LYS A 210 -3.67 -28.70 -35.64
C LYS A 210 -4.58 -27.56 -35.17
N LEU A 211 -4.39 -27.08 -33.94
CA LEU A 211 -5.13 -25.94 -33.39
C LEU A 211 -4.52 -24.58 -33.80
N PHE A 212 -3.40 -24.60 -34.52
CA PHE A 212 -2.70 -23.42 -35.03
C PHE A 212 -2.42 -23.58 -36.53
#